data_AF-A0A1R0WG31-F1
#
_entry.id   AF-A0A1R0WG31-F1
#
_cell.length_a   1.000
_cell.length_b   1.000
_cell.length_c   1.000
_cell.angle_alpha   90.00
_cell.angle_beta   90.00
_cell.angle_gamma   90.00
#
_symmetry.space_group_name_H-M   'P 1'
#
loop_
_entity.id
_entity.type
_entity.pdbx_description
1 polymer ?
#
loop_
_entity_poly.entity_id
_entity_poly.type
_entity_poly.pdbx_seq_one_letter_code
_entity_poly.pdbx_strand_id
1 'polypeptide(L)'
;MKKRLIKKFYKRVAEAQKNKKEVPFFYVTKVRHLVAEFIDHRYLTVFRPYWYEQLENCKRLDFMTEHKKHYEETFDLIRKQTNIDLDLLSEDYKSRRRIQTRKPAKPKKPKPVRKLRNPRTFAIRMINGEYREVTGEIAFKHGNYEFFIYHDPKIDIWIVSDVTVGAVIARHIKYNLAVIRAEITIKNGFDRYKEFVNRKLEEFKQAAN
;
A
#
# COMPACT_ATOMS: atom_id res chain seq x y z
N MET A 1 27.44 9.13 -9.69
CA MET A 1 28.11 7.97 -9.02
C MET A 1 29.63 8.12 -9.09
N LYS A 2 30.40 7.69 -8.08
CA LYS A 2 31.88 7.82 -8.09
C LYS A 2 32.50 7.02 -9.27
N LYS A 3 33.42 7.62 -10.04
CA LYS A 3 34.07 7.00 -11.22
C LYS A 3 34.64 5.60 -10.96
N ARG A 4 35.23 5.38 -9.79
CA ARG A 4 35.79 4.08 -9.37
C ARG A 4 34.74 2.95 -9.32
N LEU A 5 33.51 3.26 -8.90
CA LEU A 5 32.43 2.27 -8.82
C LEU A 5 31.91 1.88 -10.19
N ILE A 6 31.79 2.84 -11.11
CA ILE A 6 31.42 2.61 -12.51
C ILE A 6 32.41 1.64 -13.15
N LYS A 7 33.72 1.92 -13.03
CA LYS A 7 34.78 1.04 -13.55
C LYS A 7 34.69 -0.38 -12.97
N LYS A 8 34.35 -0.51 -11.69
CA LYS A 8 34.17 -1.82 -11.03
C LYS A 8 33.01 -2.61 -11.65
N PHE A 9 31.88 -1.95 -11.94
CA PHE A 9 30.72 -2.61 -12.55
C PHE A 9 31.03 -3.10 -13.96
N TYR A 10 31.62 -2.24 -14.79
CA TYR A 10 32.04 -2.64 -16.15
C TYR A 10 33.04 -3.79 -16.11
N LYS A 11 34.09 -3.68 -15.29
CA LYS A 11 35.10 -4.74 -15.16
C LYS A 11 34.50 -6.09 -14.80
N ARG A 12 33.56 -6.13 -13.83
CA ARG A 12 32.92 -7.38 -13.41
C ARG A 12 32.07 -8.02 -14.50
N VAL A 13 31.33 -7.23 -15.28
CA VAL A 13 30.51 -7.75 -16.37
C VAL A 13 31.39 -8.20 -17.54
N ALA A 14 32.41 -7.42 -17.92
CA ALA A 14 33.35 -7.79 -18.97
C ALA A 14 34.12 -9.08 -18.65
N GLU A 15 34.63 -9.22 -17.41
CA GLU A 15 35.30 -10.44 -16.97
C GLU A 15 34.39 -11.67 -16.98
N ALA A 16 33.11 -11.48 -16.67
CA ALA A 16 32.16 -12.57 -16.64
C ALA A 16 31.74 -13.02 -18.04
N GLN A 17 31.53 -12.08 -18.97
CA GLN A 17 31.31 -12.40 -20.38
C GLN A 17 32.51 -13.14 -20.97
N LYS A 18 33.74 -12.67 -20.71
CA LYS A 18 34.96 -13.32 -21.19
C LYS A 18 35.13 -14.75 -20.66
N ASN A 19 34.79 -14.97 -19.39
CA ASN A 19 34.94 -16.27 -18.73
C ASN A 19 33.68 -17.15 -18.81
N LYS A 20 32.61 -16.71 -19.50
CA LYS A 20 31.29 -17.36 -19.53
C LYS A 20 30.75 -17.69 -18.13
N LYS A 21 30.98 -16.80 -17.15
CA LYS A 21 30.53 -16.95 -15.76
C LYS A 21 29.25 -16.15 -15.53
N GLU A 22 28.38 -16.68 -14.69
CA GLU A 22 27.18 -15.95 -14.28
C GLU A 22 27.51 -14.76 -13.37
N VAL A 23 26.86 -13.64 -13.62
CA VAL A 23 26.96 -12.42 -12.79
C VAL A 23 25.66 -12.21 -12.03
N PRO A 24 25.71 -11.80 -10.76
CA PRO A 24 24.50 -11.39 -10.06
C PRO A 24 23.73 -10.32 -10.87
N PHE A 25 22.42 -10.51 -11.01
CA PHE A 25 21.54 -9.64 -11.81
C PHE A 25 21.73 -8.15 -11.51
N PHE A 26 22.01 -7.81 -10.24
CA PHE A 26 22.36 -6.45 -9.81
C PHE A 26 23.42 -5.77 -10.70
N TYR A 27 24.53 -6.44 -11.01
CA TYR A 27 25.61 -5.85 -11.82
C TYR A 27 25.19 -5.67 -13.27
N VAL A 28 24.47 -6.65 -13.84
CA VAL A 28 23.91 -6.59 -15.21
C VAL A 28 22.96 -5.39 -15.32
N THR A 29 22.03 -5.25 -14.38
CA THR A 29 21.11 -4.10 -14.32
C THR A 29 21.87 -2.78 -14.23
N LYS A 30 22.88 -2.68 -13.37
CA LYS A 30 23.65 -1.44 -13.20
C LYS A 30 24.44 -1.07 -14.45
N VAL A 31 25.09 -2.03 -15.11
CA VAL A 31 25.83 -1.79 -16.35
C VAL A 31 24.87 -1.38 -17.47
N ARG A 32 23.72 -2.04 -17.62
CA ARG A 32 22.70 -1.65 -18.60
C ARG A 32 22.26 -0.19 -18.43
N HIS A 33 21.98 0.24 -17.20
CA HIS A 33 21.60 1.63 -16.93
C HIS A 33 22.73 2.60 -17.29
N LEU A 34 23.98 2.27 -16.96
CA LEU A 34 25.11 3.13 -17.30
C LEU A 34 25.36 3.24 -18.80
N VAL A 35 25.16 2.15 -19.54
CA VAL A 35 25.23 2.16 -21.01
C VAL A 35 24.13 3.04 -21.59
N ALA A 36 22.88 2.93 -21.09
CA ALA A 36 21.79 3.78 -21.52
C ALA A 36 22.07 5.27 -21.23
N GLU A 37 22.50 5.61 -20.01
CA GLU A 37 22.89 6.98 -19.65
C GLU A 37 24.00 7.53 -20.54
N PHE A 38 24.97 6.70 -20.93
CA PHE A 38 26.03 7.10 -21.83
C PHE A 38 25.51 7.40 -23.24
N ILE A 39 24.63 6.55 -23.78
CA ILE A 39 24.03 6.74 -25.10
C ILE A 39 23.18 8.02 -25.11
N ASP A 40 22.34 8.21 -24.10
CA ASP A 40 21.51 9.42 -23.96
C ASP A 40 22.37 10.68 -23.89
N HIS A 41 23.47 10.62 -23.12
CA HIS A 41 24.40 11.74 -23.03
C HIS A 41 25.05 12.04 -24.38
N ARG A 42 25.48 11.02 -25.13
CA ARG A 42 26.08 11.19 -26.47
C ARG A 42 25.09 11.74 -27.48
N TYR A 43 23.85 11.28 -27.43
CA TYR A 43 22.77 11.83 -28.24
C TYR A 43 22.58 13.33 -27.96
N LEU A 44 22.45 13.72 -26.69
CA LEU A 44 22.21 15.11 -26.30
C LEU A 44 23.40 16.04 -26.55
N THR A 45 24.63 15.55 -26.39
CA THR A 45 25.83 16.39 -26.46
C THR A 45 26.51 16.40 -27.82
N VAL A 46 26.30 15.38 -28.65
CA VAL A 46 26.97 15.25 -29.95
C VAL A 46 25.97 15.22 -31.09
N PHE A 47 25.06 14.26 -31.10
CA PHE A 47 24.17 14.09 -32.25
C PHE A 47 23.17 15.23 -32.38
N ARG A 48 22.52 15.63 -31.28
CA ARG A 48 21.48 16.65 -31.29
C ARG A 48 22.01 18.03 -31.73
N PRO A 49 23.15 18.54 -31.22
CA PRO A 49 23.74 19.77 -31.73
C PRO A 49 24.16 19.65 -33.21
N TYR A 50 24.86 18.58 -33.58
CA TYR A 50 25.25 18.31 -34.97
C TYR A 50 24.03 18.30 -35.91
N TRP A 51 22.94 17.67 -35.50
CA TRP A 51 21.71 17.61 -36.29
C TRP A 51 21.07 18.98 -36.49
N TYR A 52 21.03 19.81 -35.45
CA TYR A 52 20.52 21.18 -35.57
C TYR A 52 21.39 22.04 -36.51
N GLU A 53 22.71 21.89 -36.45
CA GLU A 53 23.60 22.54 -37.41
C GLU A 53 23.34 22.07 -38.85
N GLN A 54 23.04 20.78 -39.09
CA GLN A 54 22.73 20.29 -40.44
C GLN A 54 21.37 20.78 -40.96
N LEU A 55 20.38 20.98 -40.07
CA LEU A 55 19.09 21.57 -40.43
C LEU A 55 19.24 23.03 -40.88
N GLU A 56 20.08 23.81 -40.19
CA GLU A 56 20.39 25.19 -40.58
C GLU A 56 21.15 25.26 -41.91
N ASN A 57 21.98 24.25 -42.20
CA ASN A 57 22.78 24.16 -43.42
C ASN A 57 22.05 23.51 -44.62
N CYS A 58 20.73 23.29 -44.54
CA CYS A 58 19.87 22.81 -45.64
C CYS A 58 20.35 21.54 -46.37
N LYS A 59 21.10 20.65 -45.70
CA LYS A 59 21.46 19.37 -46.32
C LYS A 59 20.24 18.44 -46.31
N ARG A 60 19.92 17.83 -47.45
CA ARG A 60 18.93 16.75 -47.56
C ARG A 60 19.49 15.45 -46.96
N LEU A 61 19.76 15.45 -45.66
CA LEU A 61 20.14 14.25 -44.91
C LEU A 61 18.88 13.61 -44.35
N ASP A 62 18.80 12.28 -44.41
CA ASP A 62 17.74 11.54 -43.75
C ASP A 62 18.09 11.33 -42.27
N PHE A 63 17.24 11.84 -41.39
CA PHE A 63 17.40 11.74 -39.94
C PHE A 63 17.62 10.31 -39.49
N MET A 64 16.84 9.36 -40.03
CA MET A 64 16.87 7.97 -39.57
C MET A 64 18.21 7.29 -39.88
N THR A 65 18.79 7.57 -41.05
CA THR A 65 20.10 7.04 -41.44
C THR A 65 21.23 7.59 -40.57
N GLU A 66 21.29 8.91 -40.38
CA GLU A 66 22.32 9.55 -39.56
C GLU A 66 22.19 9.18 -38.08
N HIS A 67 20.95 9.09 -37.58
CA HIS A 67 20.68 8.63 -36.23
C HIS A 67 21.16 7.20 -36.02
N LYS A 68 20.86 6.29 -36.94
CA LYS A 68 21.34 4.90 -36.87
C LYS A 68 22.87 4.84 -36.86
N LYS A 69 23.52 5.60 -37.73
CA LYS A 69 24.98 5.68 -37.82
C LYS A 69 25.61 6.18 -36.51
N HIS A 70 25.04 7.22 -35.91
CA HIS A 70 25.48 7.72 -34.60
C HIS A 70 25.37 6.67 -33.49
N TYR A 71 24.28 5.89 -33.48
CA TYR A 71 24.11 4.82 -32.51
C TYR A 71 25.14 3.70 -32.71
N GLU A 72 25.41 3.28 -33.94
CA GLU A 72 26.44 2.29 -34.26
C GLU A 72 27.83 2.76 -33.80
N GLU A 73 28.21 3.99 -34.12
CA GLU A 73 29.47 4.60 -33.64
C GLU A 73 29.54 4.66 -32.12
N THR A 74 28.43 5.01 -31.47
CA THR A 74 28.35 5.09 -30.00
C THR A 74 28.48 3.71 -29.36
N PHE A 75 27.86 2.69 -29.96
CA PHE A 75 28.00 1.30 -29.49
C PHE A 75 29.43 0.79 -29.64
N ASP A 76 30.09 1.05 -30.77
CA ASP A 76 31.49 0.68 -30.97
C ASP A 76 32.41 1.35 -29.96
N LEU A 77 32.16 2.61 -29.65
CA LEU A 77 32.95 3.35 -28.66
C LEU A 77 32.82 2.76 -27.26
N ILE A 78 31.59 2.42 -26.83
CA ILE A 78 31.36 1.75 -25.54
C ILE A 78 32.02 0.37 -25.54
N ARG A 79 31.89 -0.39 -26.62
CA ARG A 79 32.48 -1.73 -26.76
C ARG A 79 34.00 -1.66 -26.62
N LYS A 80 34.66 -0.71 -27.28
CA LYS A 80 36.12 -0.47 -27.18
C LYS A 80 36.54 -0.02 -25.78
N GLN A 81 35.74 0.80 -25.11
CA GLN A 81 36.10 1.30 -23.77
C GLN A 81 35.89 0.28 -22.65
N THR A 82 34.87 -0.57 -22.77
CA THR A 82 34.42 -1.44 -21.68
C THR A 82 34.72 -2.92 -21.92
N ASN A 83 34.99 -3.32 -23.17
CA ASN A 83 35.08 -4.72 -23.61
C ASN A 83 33.84 -5.55 -23.26
N ILE A 84 32.67 -4.91 -23.24
CA ILE A 84 31.39 -5.55 -22.98
C ILE A 84 30.68 -5.75 -24.30
N ASP A 85 30.21 -6.96 -24.52
CA ASP A 85 29.28 -7.26 -25.60
C ASP A 85 27.87 -6.83 -25.19
N LEU A 86 27.30 -5.87 -25.93
CA LEU A 86 26.03 -5.23 -25.61
C LEU A 86 24.84 -6.16 -25.91
N ASP A 87 24.97 -7.04 -26.89
CA ASP A 87 23.92 -7.99 -27.25
C ASP A 87 23.78 -9.04 -26.15
N LEU A 88 24.91 -9.63 -25.73
CA LEU A 88 24.94 -10.55 -24.59
C LEU A 88 24.46 -9.89 -23.30
N LEU A 89 24.78 -8.61 -23.07
CA LEU A 89 24.27 -7.87 -21.91
C LEU A 89 22.74 -7.72 -21.95
N SER A 90 22.18 -7.48 -23.13
CA SER A 90 20.74 -7.34 -23.34
C SER A 90 20.01 -8.68 -23.12
N GLU A 91 20.58 -9.78 -23.61
CA GLU A 91 20.09 -11.14 -23.39
C GLU A 91 20.14 -11.55 -21.92
N ASP A 92 21.28 -11.31 -21.25
CA ASP A 92 21.46 -11.55 -19.81
C ASP A 92 20.44 -10.78 -18.97
N TYR A 93 20.07 -9.58 -19.40
CA TYR A 93 19.07 -8.78 -18.72
C TYR A 93 17.65 -9.32 -18.94
N LYS A 94 17.30 -9.72 -20.18
CA LYS A 94 15.97 -10.22 -20.54
C LYS A 94 15.68 -11.61 -19.93
N SER A 95 16.68 -12.48 -19.90
CA SER A 95 16.57 -13.85 -19.41
C SER A 95 16.45 -13.93 -17.88
N ARG A 96 17.02 -12.96 -17.15
CA ARG A 96 17.09 -13.00 -15.69
C ARG A 96 15.94 -12.22 -15.03
N ARG A 97 15.08 -12.92 -14.27
CA ARG A 97 14.09 -12.29 -13.39
C ARG A 97 14.71 -11.95 -12.04
N ARG A 98 14.41 -10.75 -11.52
CA ARG A 98 14.80 -10.34 -10.16
C ARG A 98 14.05 -11.19 -9.13
N ILE A 99 14.69 -12.23 -8.60
CA ILE A 99 14.17 -13.00 -7.46
C ILE A 99 14.52 -12.22 -6.19
N GLN A 100 13.60 -11.38 -5.72
CA GLN A 100 13.73 -10.75 -4.41
C GLN A 100 12.97 -11.59 -3.39
N THR A 101 13.69 -12.45 -2.66
CA THR A 101 13.13 -13.16 -1.50
C THR A 101 12.72 -12.11 -0.46
N ARG A 102 11.42 -11.85 -0.33
CA ARG A 102 10.89 -10.99 0.73
C ARG A 102 11.09 -11.71 2.06
N LYS A 103 11.68 -11.02 3.05
CA LYS A 103 11.71 -11.55 4.42
C LYS A 103 10.28 -11.77 4.90
N PRO A 104 9.98 -12.87 5.63
CA PRO A 104 8.67 -13.07 6.20
C PRO A 104 8.33 -11.91 7.13
N ALA A 105 7.09 -11.41 7.05
CA ALA A 105 6.63 -10.34 7.92
C ALA A 105 6.59 -10.84 9.37
N LYS A 106 7.08 -10.02 10.32
CA LYS A 106 6.88 -10.30 11.74
C LYS A 106 5.38 -10.25 12.06
N PRO A 107 4.87 -11.11 12.98
CA PRO A 107 3.48 -11.04 13.41
C PRO A 107 3.18 -9.64 13.97
N LYS A 108 2.03 -9.07 13.58
CA LYS A 108 1.61 -7.76 14.08
C LYS A 108 1.27 -7.90 15.55
N LYS A 109 1.80 -7.01 16.40
CA LYS A 109 1.39 -6.92 17.81
C LYS A 109 -0.11 -6.62 17.89
N PRO A 110 -0.84 -7.16 18.88
CA PRO A 110 -2.24 -6.80 19.08
C PRO A 110 -2.36 -5.29 19.30
N LYS A 111 -3.39 -4.69 18.72
CA LYS A 111 -3.63 -3.25 18.90
C LYS A 111 -4.03 -3.00 20.35
N PRO A 112 -3.51 -1.95 21.00
CA PRO A 112 -3.95 -1.60 22.35
C PRO A 112 -5.44 -1.22 22.29
N VAL A 113 -6.26 -1.93 23.07
CA VAL A 113 -7.68 -1.60 23.24
C VAL A 113 -7.78 -0.38 24.14
N ARG A 114 -8.60 0.60 23.74
CA ARG A 114 -8.87 1.79 24.55
C ARG A 114 -9.48 1.38 25.89
N LYS A 115 -8.96 1.92 27.01
CA LYS A 115 -9.55 1.74 28.34
C LYS A 115 -10.85 2.54 28.45
N LEU A 116 -11.88 1.93 29.02
CA LEU A 116 -13.11 2.61 29.44
C LEU A 116 -12.78 3.58 30.58
N ARG A 117 -13.37 4.77 30.58
CA ARG A 117 -13.15 5.79 31.61
C ARG A 117 -13.96 5.47 32.87
N ASN A 118 -15.25 5.22 32.70
CA ASN A 118 -16.20 4.94 33.80
C ASN A 118 -16.91 3.60 33.55
N PRO A 119 -16.24 2.47 33.83
CA PRO A 119 -16.80 1.15 33.57
C PRO A 119 -17.99 0.86 34.50
N ARG A 120 -19.06 0.36 33.93
CA ARG A 120 -20.25 -0.16 34.60
C ARG A 120 -20.70 -1.46 33.92
N THR A 121 -21.39 -2.31 34.67
CA THR A 121 -22.00 -3.53 34.13
C THR A 121 -23.37 -3.21 33.54
N PHE A 122 -23.63 -3.72 32.36
CA PHE A 122 -24.89 -3.56 31.64
C PHE A 122 -25.35 -4.90 31.08
N ALA A 123 -26.66 -5.09 30.96
CA ALA A 123 -27.23 -6.27 30.31
C ALA A 123 -27.43 -5.97 28.81
N ILE A 124 -26.90 -6.84 27.94
CA ILE A 124 -27.19 -6.82 26.50
C ILE A 124 -28.12 -7.97 26.14
N ARG A 125 -29.01 -7.73 25.18
CA ARG A 125 -29.90 -8.74 24.64
C ARG A 125 -29.22 -9.47 23.48
N MET A 126 -29.10 -10.79 23.61
CA MET A 126 -28.55 -11.69 22.60
C MET A 126 -29.63 -12.10 21.59
N ILE A 127 -29.22 -12.66 20.44
CA ILE A 127 -30.14 -13.05 19.36
C ILE A 127 -31.13 -14.14 19.81
N ASN A 128 -30.68 -15.04 20.68
CA ASN A 128 -31.50 -16.10 21.29
C ASN A 128 -32.49 -15.57 22.35
N GLY A 129 -32.51 -14.26 22.63
CA GLY A 129 -33.39 -13.65 23.63
C GLY A 129 -32.82 -13.63 25.04
N GLU A 130 -31.69 -14.29 25.28
CA GLU A 130 -31.00 -14.26 26.57
C GLU A 130 -30.33 -12.91 26.83
N TYR A 131 -30.15 -12.59 28.11
CA TYR A 131 -29.39 -11.43 28.54
C TYR A 131 -27.98 -11.84 28.97
N ARG A 132 -26.99 -11.05 28.55
CA ARG A 132 -25.59 -11.23 28.94
C ARG A 132 -25.07 -9.95 29.58
N GLU A 133 -24.35 -10.09 30.68
CA GLU A 133 -23.68 -8.96 31.30
C GLU A 133 -22.39 -8.62 30.55
N VAL A 134 -22.19 -7.32 30.31
CA VAL A 134 -20.99 -6.76 29.69
C VAL A 134 -20.53 -5.53 30.47
N THR A 135 -19.21 -5.34 30.52
CA THR A 135 -18.62 -4.11 31.07
C THR A 135 -18.54 -3.07 29.96
N GLY A 136 -19.20 -1.93 30.16
CA GLY A 136 -19.23 -0.82 29.21
C GLY A 136 -19.15 0.54 29.92
N GLU A 137 -19.23 1.62 29.16
CA GLU A 137 -19.38 2.99 29.69
C GLU A 137 -20.54 3.71 29.00
N ILE A 138 -21.20 4.64 29.68
CA ILE A 138 -22.24 5.47 29.04
C ILE A 138 -21.57 6.33 27.97
N ALA A 139 -22.00 6.16 26.72
CA ALA A 139 -21.46 6.84 25.56
C ALA A 139 -22.12 8.20 25.34
N PHE A 140 -23.45 8.24 25.38
CA PHE A 140 -24.26 9.46 25.24
C PHE A 140 -25.68 9.26 25.78
N LYS A 141 -26.42 10.36 25.90
CA LYS A 141 -27.83 10.38 26.29
C LYS A 141 -28.66 11.12 25.24
N HIS A 142 -29.89 10.70 25.02
CA HIS A 142 -30.85 11.39 24.15
C HIS A 142 -32.24 11.41 24.80
N GLY A 143 -32.64 12.58 25.32
CA GLY A 143 -33.80 12.68 26.21
C GLY A 143 -33.59 11.86 27.48
N ASN A 144 -34.54 10.97 27.79
CA ASN A 144 -34.50 10.08 28.95
C ASN A 144 -33.83 8.72 28.65
N TYR A 145 -33.29 8.52 27.45
CA TYR A 145 -32.65 7.26 27.06
C TYR A 145 -31.13 7.38 27.14
N GLU A 146 -30.52 6.37 27.74
CA GLU A 146 -29.08 6.27 27.90
C GLU A 146 -28.53 5.16 27.00
N PHE A 147 -27.39 5.43 26.37
CA PHE A 147 -26.72 4.49 25.50
C PHE A 147 -25.31 4.25 26.00
N PHE A 148 -24.92 2.98 26.10
CA PHE A 148 -23.60 2.56 26.56
C PHE A 148 -22.82 1.87 25.46
N ILE A 149 -21.49 1.95 25.56
CA ILE A 149 -20.55 1.35 24.63
C ILE A 149 -19.69 0.30 25.34
N TYR A 150 -19.47 -0.83 24.68
CA TYR A 150 -18.57 -1.89 25.15
C TYR A 150 -17.75 -2.44 23.97
N HIS A 151 -16.67 -3.14 24.29
CA HIS A 151 -15.82 -3.82 23.31
C HIS A 151 -16.09 -5.32 23.36
N ASP A 152 -16.35 -5.93 22.21
CA ASP A 152 -16.40 -7.39 22.08
C ASP A 152 -15.00 -7.91 21.67
N PRO A 153 -14.28 -8.62 22.57
CA PRO A 153 -12.93 -9.09 22.30
C PRO A 153 -12.87 -10.23 21.28
N LYS A 154 -13.98 -10.94 21.02
CA LYS A 154 -13.99 -12.06 20.07
C LYS A 154 -13.91 -11.58 18.62
N ILE A 155 -14.56 -10.46 18.35
CA ILE A 155 -14.66 -9.88 17.00
C ILE A 155 -13.88 -8.56 16.85
N ASP A 156 -13.29 -8.06 17.92
CA ASP A 156 -12.52 -6.80 18.00
C ASP A 156 -13.31 -5.57 17.48
N ILE A 157 -14.56 -5.44 17.97
CA ILE A 157 -15.50 -4.37 17.56
C ILE A 157 -16.08 -3.68 18.79
N TRP A 158 -16.23 -2.36 18.66
CA TRP A 158 -16.98 -1.54 19.61
C TRP A 158 -18.45 -1.52 19.25
N ILE A 159 -19.30 -1.76 20.25
CA ILE A 159 -20.74 -1.89 20.11
C ILE A 159 -21.42 -0.90 21.03
N VAL A 160 -22.35 -0.12 20.49
CA VAL A 160 -23.21 0.78 21.27
C VAL A 160 -24.58 0.13 21.40
N SER A 161 -25.06 0.02 22.63
CA SER A 161 -26.36 -0.54 22.96
C SER A 161 -27.15 0.38 23.87
N ASP A 162 -28.47 0.22 23.86
CA ASP A 162 -29.37 0.90 24.79
C ASP A 162 -29.32 0.27 26.19
N VAL A 163 -29.35 1.10 27.23
CA VAL A 163 -29.38 0.66 28.62
C VAL A 163 -30.69 -0.04 28.99
N THR A 164 -31.83 0.40 28.43
CA THR A 164 -33.15 -0.09 28.90
C THR A 164 -33.48 -1.50 28.44
N VAL A 165 -33.25 -1.81 27.16
CA VAL A 165 -33.58 -3.09 26.54
C VAL A 165 -32.33 -3.93 26.26
N GLY A 166 -31.14 -3.33 26.33
CA GLY A 166 -29.89 -4.01 25.94
C GLY A 166 -29.75 -4.20 24.43
N ALA A 167 -30.53 -3.47 23.63
CA ALA A 167 -30.58 -3.62 22.18
C ALA A 167 -29.38 -2.94 21.50
N VAL A 168 -28.81 -3.59 20.49
CA VAL A 168 -27.67 -3.06 19.75
C VAL A 168 -28.11 -2.00 18.74
N ILE A 169 -27.54 -0.80 18.86
CA ILE A 169 -27.84 0.34 17.98
C ILE A 169 -26.82 0.44 16.84
N ALA A 170 -25.53 0.37 17.16
CA ALA A 170 -24.47 0.49 16.16
C ALA A 170 -23.22 -0.31 16.53
N ARG A 171 -22.41 -0.63 15.52
CA ARG A 171 -21.15 -1.37 15.64
C ARG A 171 -20.06 -0.72 14.79
N HIS A 172 -18.83 -0.65 15.31
CA HIS A 172 -17.66 -0.25 14.54
C HIS A 172 -16.34 -0.72 15.16
N ILE A 173 -15.32 -0.98 14.34
CA ILE A 173 -13.93 -1.24 14.80
C ILE A 173 -13.34 -0.10 15.66
N LYS A 174 -13.82 1.14 15.52
CA LYS A 174 -13.27 2.31 16.22
C LYS A 174 -14.32 2.84 17.19
N TYR A 175 -13.92 3.06 18.45
CA TYR A 175 -14.76 3.62 19.50
C TYR A 175 -15.55 4.86 19.03
N ASN A 176 -14.85 5.92 18.57
CA ASN A 176 -15.51 7.20 18.25
C ASN A 176 -16.52 7.04 17.10
N LEU A 177 -16.23 6.20 16.12
CA LEU A 177 -17.13 5.98 14.98
C LEU A 177 -18.34 5.12 15.37
N ALA A 178 -18.22 4.21 16.33
CA ALA A 178 -19.35 3.48 16.86
C ALA A 178 -20.34 4.44 17.55
N VAL A 179 -19.83 5.38 18.36
CA VAL A 179 -20.63 6.42 19.03
C VAL A 179 -21.30 7.35 18.02
N ILE A 180 -20.55 7.92 17.07
CA ILE A 180 -21.09 8.83 16.05
C ILE A 180 -22.19 8.15 15.22
N ARG A 181 -21.98 6.89 14.81
CA ARG A 181 -23.01 6.14 14.07
C ARG A 181 -24.26 5.94 14.91
N ALA A 182 -24.12 5.55 16.18
CA ALA A 182 -25.25 5.38 17.08
C ALA A 182 -26.04 6.69 17.26
N GLU A 183 -25.35 7.82 17.45
CA GLU A 183 -26.01 9.12 17.54
C GLU A 183 -26.80 9.49 16.28
N ILE A 184 -26.22 9.27 15.09
CA ILE A 184 -26.89 9.54 13.82
C ILE A 184 -28.13 8.63 13.68
N THR A 185 -27.99 7.34 14.00
CA THR A 185 -29.11 6.38 13.95
C THR A 185 -30.25 6.81 14.86
N ILE A 186 -29.96 7.21 16.09
CA ILE A 186 -30.97 7.67 17.05
C ILE A 186 -31.59 8.99 16.59
N LYS A 187 -30.78 9.98 16.16
CA LYS A 187 -31.29 11.28 15.69
C LYS A 187 -32.24 11.14 14.48
N ASN A 188 -31.92 10.24 13.54
CA ASN A 188 -32.70 10.10 12.31
C ASN A 188 -33.95 9.22 12.47
N GLY A 189 -34.04 8.41 13.53
CA GLY A 189 -35.05 7.36 13.67
C GLY A 189 -35.60 7.23 15.08
N PHE A 190 -35.63 8.31 15.86
CA PHE A 190 -35.93 8.22 17.30
C PHE A 190 -37.34 7.71 17.60
N ASP A 191 -38.34 8.08 16.81
CA ASP A 191 -39.72 7.64 17.05
C ASP A 191 -39.89 6.14 16.83
N ARG A 192 -39.29 5.60 15.76
CA ARG A 192 -39.22 4.14 15.53
C ARG A 192 -38.49 3.42 16.65
N TYR A 193 -37.44 4.04 17.18
CA TYR A 193 -36.72 3.50 18.33
C TYR A 193 -37.60 3.44 19.59
N LYS A 194 -38.38 4.49 19.89
CA LYS A 194 -39.32 4.48 21.02
C LYS A 194 -40.36 3.38 20.90
N GLU A 195 -40.97 3.24 19.71
CA GLU A 195 -41.93 2.16 19.44
C GLU A 195 -41.31 0.77 19.67
N PHE A 196 -40.07 0.58 19.21
CA PHE A 196 -39.32 -0.64 19.43
C PHE A 196 -39.09 -0.92 20.92
N VAL A 197 -38.64 0.07 21.68
CA VAL A 197 -38.38 -0.07 23.12
C VAL A 197 -39.67 -0.40 23.87
N ASN A 198 -40.76 0.32 23.61
CA ASN A 198 -42.05 0.09 24.26
C ASN A 198 -42.57 -1.33 24.01
N ARG A 199 -42.53 -1.79 22.76
CA ARG A 199 -42.92 -3.17 22.42
C ARG A 199 -42.08 -4.21 23.16
N LYS A 200 -40.77 -3.97 23.30
CA LYS A 200 -39.89 -4.91 24.01
C LYS A 200 -40.09 -4.90 25.53
N LEU A 201 -40.44 -3.76 26.11
CA LEU A 201 -40.81 -3.68 27.51
C LEU A 201 -42.14 -4.39 27.79
N GLU A 202 -43.11 -4.33 26.87
CA GLU A 202 -44.36 -5.08 26.97
C GLU A 202 -44.15 -6.59 26.88
N GLU A 203 -43.34 -7.08 25.93
CA GLU A 203 -42.95 -8.49 25.84
C GLU A 203 -42.32 -8.99 27.16
N PHE A 204 -41.46 -8.17 27.78
CA PHE A 204 -40.82 -8.53 29.04
C PHE A 204 -41.83 -8.62 30.20
N LYS A 205 -42.79 -7.69 30.26
CA LYS A 205 -43.86 -7.71 31.27
C LYS A 205 -44.77 -8.93 31.12
N GLN A 206 -45.07 -9.34 29.88
CA GLN A 206 -45.91 -10.51 29.61
C GLN A 206 -45.21 -11.82 29.92
N ALA A 207 -43.89 -11.90 29.73
CA ALA A 207 -43.09 -13.09 30.05
C ALA A 207 -42.83 -13.28 31.57
N ALA A 208 -43.10 -12.26 32.38
CA ALA A 208 -42.90 -12.27 33.83
C ALA A 208 -44.16 -12.60 34.64
N ASN A 209 -45.33 -12.67 33.98
CA ASN A 209 -46.61 -13.11 34.54
C ASN A 209 -46.91 -14.56 34.11
#